data_AF-A0A539DFN1-F1
#
_entry.id   AF-A0A539DFN1-F1
#
_cell.length_a   1.000
_cell.length_b   1.000
_cell.length_c   1.000
_cell.angle_alpha   90.00
_cell.angle_beta   90.00
_cell.angle_gamma   90.00
#
_symmetry.space_group_name_H-M   'P 1'
#
loop_
_entity.id
_entity.type
_entity.pdbx_description
1 polymer ?
#
loop_
_entity_poly.entity_id
_entity_poly.type
_entity_poly.pdbx_seq_one_letter_code
_entity_poly.pdbx_strand_id
1 'polypeptide(L)'
;MRTPADAPGPDLTDASDHEPRDPELVRALRAATDTLELIARDRTVMAQMTADERQRLLIAAGKVFNPDFAARRRLVKASVRMRKAGRVNRDESLLNQAGIRVLRRQDVFTTPNVWPPEDFAPEDVAVPPGAIESMERQNCYVCKENYRELHHFYDQLCPACGEFNLAKRTELADLSGRVALLTGGRVKIGYQAGLKMLRCGAQLIVTTRFPRDSAARYAAEPDFGEWCHRLEI
;
A
#
# COMPACT_ATOMS: atom_id res chain seq x y z
N MET A 1 -16.18 -38.15 -34.31
CA MET A 1 -16.19 -38.46 -32.86
C MET A 1 -14.83 -38.05 -32.31
N ARG A 2 -14.74 -36.95 -31.56
CA ARG A 2 -13.49 -36.49 -30.94
C ARG A 2 -13.33 -37.18 -29.59
N THR A 3 -12.15 -37.72 -29.32
CA THR A 3 -11.76 -38.36 -28.05
C THR A 3 -11.77 -37.32 -26.90
N PRO A 4 -12.08 -37.71 -25.64
CA PRO A 4 -12.19 -36.76 -24.52
C PRO A 4 -10.85 -36.24 -23.97
N ALA A 5 -9.72 -36.52 -24.65
CA ALA A 5 -8.38 -36.28 -24.13
C ALA A 5 -7.89 -34.82 -24.26
N ASP A 6 -8.56 -33.96 -25.03
CA ASP A 6 -8.05 -32.63 -25.40
C ASP A 6 -8.85 -31.44 -24.84
N ALA A 7 -9.63 -31.61 -23.76
CA ALA A 7 -10.20 -30.44 -23.08
C ALA A 7 -9.09 -29.80 -22.23
N PRO A 8 -8.62 -28.57 -22.55
CA PRO A 8 -7.65 -27.90 -21.68
C PRO A 8 -8.29 -27.72 -20.31
N GLY A 9 -7.73 -28.38 -19.30
CA GLY A 9 -8.06 -28.13 -17.91
C GLY A 9 -7.86 -26.64 -17.61
N PRO A 10 -8.57 -26.08 -16.60
CA PRO A 10 -8.31 -24.71 -16.19
C PRO A 10 -6.82 -24.57 -15.88
N ASP A 11 -6.16 -23.65 -16.57
CA ASP A 11 -4.73 -23.39 -16.37
C ASP A 11 -4.53 -22.81 -14.97
N LEU A 12 -4.13 -23.68 -14.04
CA LEU A 12 -3.80 -23.40 -12.65
C LEU A 12 -2.28 -23.31 -12.45
N THR A 13 -1.48 -23.39 -13.53
CA THR A 13 -0.02 -23.53 -13.44
C THR A 13 0.68 -22.28 -12.89
N ASP A 14 0.05 -21.11 -12.95
CA ASP A 14 0.62 -19.83 -12.52
C ASP A 14 0.19 -19.38 -11.11
N ALA A 15 -0.47 -20.26 -10.34
CA ALA A 15 -0.89 -19.99 -8.96
C ALA A 15 0.20 -20.29 -7.92
N SER A 16 1.47 -20.44 -8.34
CA SER A 16 2.54 -20.96 -7.49
C SER A 16 2.99 -20.03 -6.37
N ASP A 17 2.63 -18.74 -6.40
CA ASP A 17 3.43 -17.74 -5.70
C ASP A 17 2.75 -17.02 -4.51
N HIS A 18 1.48 -17.29 -4.16
CA HIS A 18 0.75 -16.35 -3.28
C HIS A 18 -0.11 -16.88 -2.12
N GLU A 19 0.08 -18.12 -1.65
CA GLU A 19 -0.46 -18.54 -0.35
C GLU A 19 0.39 -19.67 0.24
N PRO A 20 0.62 -19.74 1.56
CA PRO A 20 1.25 -20.91 2.16
C PRO A 20 0.36 -22.13 1.88
N ARG A 21 0.88 -23.04 1.05
CA ARG A 21 0.19 -24.30 0.75
C ARG A 21 0.12 -25.12 2.03
N ASP A 22 -1.09 -25.49 2.46
CA ASP A 22 -1.28 -26.42 3.57
C ASP A 22 -0.51 -27.73 3.28
N PRO A 23 0.57 -28.03 4.02
CA PRO A 23 1.43 -29.17 3.74
C PRO A 23 0.71 -30.52 3.90
N GLU A 24 -0.28 -30.58 4.78
CA GLU A 24 -1.07 -31.79 5.04
C GLU A 24 -2.04 -32.06 3.88
N LEU A 25 -2.75 -31.01 3.44
CA LEU A 25 -3.64 -31.09 2.29
C LEU A 25 -2.90 -31.47 1.00
N VAL A 26 -1.74 -30.87 0.73
CA VAL A 26 -0.91 -31.20 -0.45
C VAL A 26 -0.48 -32.66 -0.42
N ARG A 27 -0.12 -33.19 0.75
CA ARG A 27 0.25 -34.60 0.91
C ARG A 27 -0.94 -35.52 0.63
N ALA A 28 -2.11 -35.19 1.17
CA ALA A 28 -3.34 -35.96 0.93
C ALA A 28 -3.73 -35.96 -0.55
N LEU A 29 -3.62 -34.82 -1.25
CA LEU A 29 -3.89 -34.73 -2.69
C LEU A 29 -2.93 -35.58 -3.52
N ARG A 30 -1.63 -35.59 -3.20
CA ARG A 30 -0.64 -36.46 -3.87
C ARG A 30 -0.98 -37.94 -3.70
N ALA A 31 -1.26 -38.37 -2.47
CA ALA A 31 -1.66 -39.76 -2.19
C ALA A 31 -2.96 -40.15 -2.94
N ALA A 32 -3.92 -39.23 -3.03
CA ALA A 32 -5.13 -39.44 -3.82
C ALA A 32 -4.84 -39.55 -5.33
N THR A 33 -3.93 -38.74 -5.87
CA THR A 33 -3.46 -38.85 -7.26
C THR A 33 -2.81 -40.21 -7.51
N ASP A 34 -1.86 -40.63 -6.68
CA ASP A 34 -1.18 -41.94 -6.81
C ASP A 34 -2.18 -43.10 -6.80
N THR A 35 -3.20 -43.01 -5.93
CA THR A 35 -4.27 -44.01 -5.83
C THR A 35 -5.15 -44.04 -7.09
N LEU A 36 -5.51 -42.88 -7.64
CA LEU A 36 -6.29 -42.79 -8.87
C LEU A 36 -5.51 -43.31 -10.08
N GLU A 37 -4.20 -43.06 -10.14
CA GLU A 37 -3.33 -43.62 -11.17
C GLU A 37 -3.21 -45.14 -11.07
N LEU A 38 -3.10 -45.69 -9.85
CA LEU A 38 -3.12 -47.12 -9.62
C LEU A 38 -4.42 -47.76 -10.12
N ILE A 39 -5.57 -47.17 -9.79
CA ILE A 39 -6.89 -47.65 -10.26
C ILE A 39 -7.02 -47.54 -11.79
N ALA A 40 -6.43 -46.50 -12.40
CA ALA A 40 -6.43 -46.33 -13.85
C ALA A 40 -5.58 -47.39 -14.55
N ARG A 41 -4.46 -47.81 -13.96
CA ARG A 41 -3.59 -48.89 -14.45
C ARG A 41 -4.19 -50.28 -14.22
N ASP A 42 -4.79 -50.50 -13.06
CA ASP A 42 -5.40 -51.75 -12.66
C ASP A 42 -6.75 -51.54 -11.96
N ARG A 43 -7.83 -51.82 -12.70
CA ARG A 43 -9.20 -51.69 -12.19
C ARG A 43 -9.57 -52.76 -11.17
N THR A 44 -8.82 -53.86 -11.08
CA THR A 44 -9.12 -54.97 -10.16
C THR A 44 -8.95 -54.56 -8.69
N VAL A 45 -8.15 -53.53 -8.42
CA VAL A 45 -7.97 -52.94 -7.08
C VAL A 45 -9.31 -52.49 -6.46
N MET A 46 -10.27 -52.04 -7.28
CA MET A 46 -11.61 -51.65 -6.80
C MET A 46 -12.46 -52.83 -6.31
N ALA A 47 -12.08 -54.08 -6.63
CA ALA A 47 -12.79 -55.26 -6.14
C ALA A 47 -12.68 -55.43 -4.62
N GLN A 48 -11.69 -54.80 -3.99
CA GLN A 48 -11.49 -54.80 -2.54
C GLN A 48 -12.51 -53.91 -1.79
N MET A 49 -13.25 -53.08 -2.52
CA MET A 49 -14.25 -52.15 -1.96
C MET A 49 -15.66 -52.74 -2.04
N THR A 50 -16.58 -52.27 -1.21
CA THR A 50 -18.01 -52.54 -1.38
C THR A 50 -18.57 -51.83 -2.61
N ALA A 51 -19.76 -52.22 -3.06
CA ALA A 51 -20.42 -51.58 -4.21
C ALA A 51 -20.70 -50.09 -3.97
N ASP A 52 -21.13 -49.74 -2.75
CA ASP A 52 -21.43 -48.36 -2.36
C ASP A 52 -20.18 -47.49 -2.30
N GLU A 53 -19.07 -48.02 -1.80
CA GLU A 53 -17.79 -47.31 -1.75
C GLU A 53 -17.22 -47.05 -3.14
N ARG A 54 -17.28 -48.04 -4.05
CA ARG A 54 -16.91 -47.85 -5.46
C ARG A 54 -17.75 -46.75 -6.11
N GLN A 55 -19.07 -46.80 -5.91
CA GLN A 55 -19.99 -45.83 -6.48
C GLN A 55 -19.69 -44.41 -5.96
N ARG A 56 -19.44 -44.27 -4.66
CA ARG A 56 -19.04 -42.98 -4.06
C ARG A 56 -17.73 -42.45 -4.63
N LEU A 57 -16.71 -43.30 -4.78
CA LEU A 57 -15.42 -42.93 -5.35
C LEU A 57 -15.57 -42.41 -6.79
N LEU A 58 -16.31 -43.14 -7.63
CA LEU A 58 -16.53 -42.76 -9.03
C LEU A 58 -17.34 -41.46 -9.17
N ILE A 59 -18.37 -41.28 -8.35
CA ILE A 59 -19.15 -40.02 -8.32
C ILE A 59 -18.26 -38.85 -7.88
N ALA A 60 -17.44 -39.04 -6.86
CA ALA A 60 -16.53 -38.01 -6.37
C ALA A 60 -15.49 -37.63 -7.43
N ALA A 61 -14.84 -38.62 -8.04
CA ALA A 61 -13.88 -38.42 -9.13
C ALA A 61 -14.53 -37.73 -10.33
N GLY A 62 -15.76 -38.10 -10.69
CA GLY A 62 -16.54 -37.45 -11.75
C GLY A 62 -16.86 -35.98 -11.46
N LYS A 63 -17.23 -35.64 -10.22
CA LYS A 63 -17.46 -34.25 -9.78
C LYS A 63 -16.19 -33.40 -9.78
N VAL A 64 -15.04 -34.00 -9.49
CA VAL A 64 -13.73 -33.34 -9.56
C VAL A 64 -13.30 -33.11 -11.01
N PHE A 65 -13.51 -34.10 -11.89
CA PHE A 65 -13.16 -34.01 -13.31
C PHE A 65 -14.08 -33.06 -14.08
N ASN A 66 -15.40 -33.14 -13.85
CA ASN A 66 -16.39 -32.29 -14.50
C ASN A 66 -17.24 -31.52 -13.48
N PRO A 67 -16.65 -30.48 -12.86
CA PRO A 67 -17.37 -29.63 -11.92
C PRO A 67 -18.51 -28.89 -12.63
N ASP A 68 -19.61 -28.68 -11.91
CA ASP A 68 -20.75 -27.90 -12.41
C ASP A 68 -20.34 -26.43 -12.72
N PHE A 69 -21.21 -25.71 -13.44
CA PHE A 69 -20.97 -24.31 -13.81
C PHE A 69 -20.69 -23.41 -12.60
N ALA A 70 -21.34 -23.65 -11.45
CA ALA A 70 -21.17 -22.85 -10.24
C ALA A 70 -19.82 -23.11 -9.56
N ALA A 71 -19.34 -24.35 -9.55
CA ALA A 71 -18.05 -24.77 -9.04
C ALA A 71 -16.91 -24.24 -9.94
N ARG A 72 -17.03 -24.35 -11.26
CA ARG A 72 -16.08 -23.74 -12.22
C ARG A 72 -15.97 -22.22 -12.01
N ARG A 73 -17.11 -21.52 -11.93
CA ARG A 73 -17.14 -20.07 -11.70
C ARG A 73 -16.51 -19.67 -10.36
N ARG A 74 -16.72 -20.46 -9.30
CA ARG A 74 -16.09 -20.24 -7.98
C ARG A 74 -14.57 -20.35 -8.06
N LEU A 75 -14.05 -21.39 -8.70
CA LEU A 75 -12.59 -21.58 -8.88
C LEU A 75 -11.94 -20.45 -9.67
N VAL A 76 -12.55 -20.05 -10.79
CA VAL A 76 -12.04 -18.93 -11.61
C VAL A 76 -12.06 -17.63 -10.82
N LYS A 77 -13.15 -17.32 -10.11
CA LYS A 77 -13.25 -16.11 -9.27
C LYS A 77 -12.22 -16.11 -8.14
N ALA A 78 -12.02 -17.25 -7.47
CA ALA A 78 -11.02 -17.38 -6.41
C ALA A 78 -9.61 -17.13 -6.96
N SER A 79 -9.27 -17.75 -8.08
CA SER A 79 -7.97 -17.59 -8.74
C SER A 79 -7.70 -16.15 -9.19
N VAL A 80 -8.70 -15.47 -9.78
CA VAL A 80 -8.59 -14.06 -10.17
C VAL A 80 -8.47 -13.16 -8.94
N ARG A 81 -9.22 -13.45 -7.86
CA ARG A 81 -9.15 -12.70 -6.61
C ARG A 81 -7.77 -12.82 -5.96
N MET A 82 -7.21 -14.03 -5.90
CA MET A 82 -5.88 -14.30 -5.36
C MET A 82 -4.81 -13.54 -6.17
N ARG A 83 -4.85 -13.61 -7.50
CA ARG A 83 -3.94 -12.84 -8.38
C ARG A 83 -4.03 -11.33 -8.14
N LYS A 84 -5.26 -10.81 -8.05
CA LYS A 84 -5.49 -9.38 -7.77
C LYS A 84 -4.97 -9.00 -6.39
N ALA A 85 -5.22 -9.81 -5.36
CA ALA A 85 -4.75 -9.56 -4.00
C ALA A 85 -3.22 -9.54 -3.92
N GLY A 86 -2.55 -10.49 -4.57
CA GLY A 86 -1.09 -10.53 -4.63
C GLY A 86 -0.45 -9.34 -5.36
N ARG A 87 -1.11 -8.85 -6.42
CA ARG A 87 -0.68 -7.64 -7.10
C ARG A 87 -0.82 -6.40 -6.23
N VAL A 88 -2.00 -6.20 -5.63
CA VAL A 88 -2.28 -5.07 -4.73
C VAL A 88 -1.31 -5.05 -3.55
N ASN A 89 -1.02 -6.20 -2.94
CA ASN A 89 -0.13 -6.29 -1.79
C ASN A 89 1.31 -5.89 -2.14
N ARG A 90 1.79 -6.25 -3.34
CA ARG A 90 3.11 -5.84 -3.83
C ARG A 90 3.18 -4.33 -4.08
N ASP A 91 2.19 -3.76 -4.76
CA ASP A 91 2.13 -2.31 -5.00
C ASP A 91 2.02 -1.53 -3.67
N GLU A 92 1.17 -1.98 -2.74
CA GLU A 92 1.08 -1.43 -1.38
C GLU A 92 2.42 -1.46 -0.64
N SER A 93 3.17 -2.56 -0.75
CA SER A 93 4.48 -2.71 -0.11
C SER A 93 5.50 -1.71 -0.64
N LEU A 94 5.48 -1.39 -1.94
CA LEU A 94 6.32 -0.36 -2.55
C LEU A 94 5.92 1.04 -2.09
N LEU A 95 4.62 1.36 -2.14
CA LEU A 95 4.12 2.68 -1.73
C LEU A 95 4.38 2.94 -0.24
N ASN A 96 4.30 1.91 0.60
CA ASN A 96 4.58 1.95 2.04
C ASN A 96 6.02 2.36 2.40
N GLN A 97 6.95 2.31 1.45
CA GLN A 97 8.34 2.78 1.65
C GLN A 97 8.48 4.29 1.44
N ALA A 98 7.51 4.96 0.82
CA ALA A 98 7.60 6.39 0.56
C ALA A 98 7.66 7.21 1.86
N GLY A 99 8.54 8.21 1.90
CA GLY A 99 8.79 9.03 3.09
C GLY A 99 7.52 9.67 3.68
N ILE A 100 6.56 10.07 2.84
CA ILE A 100 5.29 10.65 3.31
C ILE A 100 4.45 9.65 4.12
N ARG A 101 4.48 8.35 3.79
CA ARG A 101 3.77 7.32 4.55
C ARG A 101 4.46 7.02 5.87
N VAL A 102 5.79 7.06 5.90
CA VAL A 102 6.58 6.96 7.13
C VAL A 102 6.23 8.11 8.08
N LEU A 103 6.25 9.35 7.59
CA LEU A 103 5.87 10.53 8.40
C LEU A 103 4.44 10.47 8.93
N ARG A 104 3.48 9.97 8.13
CA ARG A 104 2.08 9.82 8.56
C ARG A 104 1.89 8.76 9.66
N ARG A 105 2.81 7.81 9.81
CA ARG A 105 2.78 6.77 10.84
C ARG A 105 3.37 7.23 12.18
N GLN A 106 4.07 8.36 12.21
CA GLN A 106 4.64 8.87 13.46
C GLN A 106 3.51 9.38 14.38
N ASP A 107 3.57 8.97 15.65
CA ASP A 107 2.58 9.36 16.67
C ASP A 107 2.64 10.86 17.00
N VAL A 108 3.83 11.45 16.87
CA VAL A 108 4.06 12.88 17.09
C VAL A 108 4.32 13.54 15.74
N PHE A 109 3.43 14.44 15.36
CA PHE A 109 3.63 15.27 14.17
C PHE A 109 4.58 16.41 14.52
N THR A 110 5.88 16.16 14.42
CA THR A 110 6.90 17.17 14.68
C THR A 110 6.93 18.19 13.54
N THR A 111 6.89 19.48 13.90
CA THR A 111 7.25 20.55 12.96
C THR A 111 8.70 20.35 12.55
N PRO A 112 9.01 20.13 11.25
CA PRO A 112 10.40 20.17 10.81
C PRO A 112 10.97 21.54 11.21
N ASN A 113 12.05 21.54 11.97
CA ASN A 113 12.71 22.79 12.32
C ASN A 113 13.15 23.47 11.01
N VAL A 114 12.82 24.75 10.84
CA VAL A 114 13.17 25.51 9.63
C VAL A 114 14.69 25.65 9.52
N TRP A 115 15.35 25.64 10.67
CA TRP A 115 16.79 25.54 10.78
C TRP A 115 17.15 24.10 11.15
N PRO A 116 17.91 23.36 10.33
CA PRO A 116 18.49 22.11 10.79
C PRO A 116 19.30 22.40 12.07
N PRO A 117 19.24 21.54 13.10
CA PRO A 117 20.14 21.64 14.26
C PRO A 117 21.59 21.83 13.79
N GLU A 118 22.42 22.56 14.54
CA GLU A 118 23.79 22.91 14.14
C GLU A 118 24.65 21.67 13.79
N ASP A 119 24.34 20.50 14.38
CA ASP A 119 24.98 19.21 14.13
C ASP A 119 24.13 18.23 13.29
N PHE A 120 23.04 18.69 12.65
CA PHE A 120 22.22 17.84 11.80
C PHE A 120 22.92 17.63 10.46
N ALA A 121 23.70 16.56 10.38
CA ALA A 121 23.96 15.91 9.11
C ALA A 121 22.63 15.30 8.63
N PRO A 122 22.07 15.72 7.48
CA PRO A 122 21.03 14.94 6.86
C PRO A 122 21.64 13.57 6.59
N GLU A 123 21.25 12.56 7.37
CA GLU A 123 21.33 11.21 6.87
C GLU A 123 20.34 11.19 5.72
N ASP A 124 20.86 11.38 4.50
CA ASP A 124 20.15 11.00 3.30
C ASP A 124 19.66 9.60 3.58
N VAL A 125 18.35 9.45 3.76
CA VAL A 125 17.72 8.14 3.81
C VAL A 125 18.13 7.53 2.49
N ALA A 126 19.14 6.64 2.52
CA ALA A 126 19.94 6.31 1.36
C ALA A 126 18.97 6.08 0.22
N VAL A 127 18.93 7.03 -0.74
CA VAL A 127 17.96 6.97 -1.83
C VAL A 127 18.21 5.61 -2.44
N PRO A 128 17.24 4.67 -2.38
CA PRO A 128 17.47 3.33 -2.86
C PRO A 128 18.06 3.46 -4.27
N PRO A 129 19.18 2.79 -4.58
CA PRO A 129 19.82 2.94 -5.87
C PRO A 129 18.88 2.34 -6.93
N GLY A 130 18.03 3.19 -7.48
CA GLY A 130 16.95 2.82 -8.39
C GLY A 130 15.63 3.53 -8.05
N ALA A 131 15.12 4.26 -9.03
CA ALA A 131 13.71 4.63 -9.15
C ALA A 131 12.81 3.46 -8.70
N ILE A 132 12.04 3.64 -7.62
CA ILE A 132 11.08 2.61 -7.20
C ILE A 132 9.95 2.62 -8.22
N GLU A 133 9.88 1.62 -9.09
CA GLU A 133 8.81 1.53 -10.09
C GLU A 133 7.61 0.74 -9.55
N SER A 134 6.43 1.34 -9.64
CA SER A 134 5.16 0.64 -9.42
C SER A 134 4.81 -0.24 -10.62
N MET A 135 4.23 -1.42 -10.33
CA MET A 135 3.84 -2.37 -11.38
C MET A 135 2.62 -1.89 -12.15
N GLU A 136 1.73 -1.16 -11.49
CA GLU A 136 0.59 -0.47 -12.09
C GLU A 136 0.92 0.97 -12.45
N ARG A 137 0.35 1.45 -13.57
CA ARG A 137 0.41 2.88 -13.88
C ARG A 137 -0.39 3.64 -12.83
N GLN A 138 0.28 4.51 -12.09
CA GLN A 138 -0.34 5.44 -11.15
C GLN A 138 -0.75 6.72 -11.88
N ASN A 139 -1.70 7.47 -11.31
CA ASN A 139 -2.13 8.77 -11.82
C ASN A 139 -1.67 9.88 -10.85
N CYS A 140 -0.92 10.86 -11.36
CA CYS A 140 -0.36 11.92 -10.52
C CYS A 140 -1.47 12.80 -9.96
N TYR A 141 -1.50 13.01 -8.64
CA TYR A 141 -2.54 13.82 -8.02
C TYR A 141 -2.56 15.28 -8.51
N VAL A 142 -1.42 15.82 -8.97
CA VAL A 142 -1.28 17.20 -9.43
C VAL A 142 -1.52 17.33 -10.93
N CYS A 143 -0.62 16.81 -11.78
CA CYS A 143 -0.69 16.99 -13.23
C CYS A 143 -1.63 16.00 -13.95
N LYS A 144 -2.12 14.98 -13.25
CA LYS A 144 -2.99 13.90 -13.79
C LYS A 144 -2.36 12.97 -14.82
N GLU A 145 -1.06 13.09 -15.07
CA GLU A 145 -0.33 12.19 -15.98
C GLU A 145 -0.16 10.80 -15.35
N ASN A 146 -0.09 9.78 -16.23
CA ASN A 146 0.20 8.42 -15.80
C ASN A 146 1.71 8.23 -15.63
N TYR A 147 2.12 7.64 -14.51
CA TYR A 147 3.53 7.39 -14.19
C TYR A 147 3.70 6.01 -13.57
N ARG A 148 4.93 5.51 -13.56
CA ARG A 148 5.31 4.23 -12.92
C ARG A 148 6.38 4.44 -11.88
N GLU A 149 7.37 5.26 -12.19
CA GLU A 149 8.42 5.67 -11.28
C GLU A 149 7.87 6.50 -10.11
N LEU A 150 8.04 6.00 -8.90
CA LEU A 150 7.60 6.65 -7.68
C LEU A 150 8.66 7.64 -7.20
N HIS A 151 8.22 8.82 -6.78
CA HIS A 151 9.08 9.75 -6.07
C HIS A 151 9.40 9.20 -4.67
N HIS A 152 10.68 9.23 -4.26
CA HIS A 152 11.15 8.64 -3.00
C HIS A 152 10.36 9.12 -1.76
N PHE A 153 9.90 10.38 -1.77
CA PHE A 153 9.10 10.94 -0.69
C PHE A 153 7.58 10.85 -0.91
N TYR A 154 7.09 10.97 -2.15
CA TYR A 154 5.66 11.16 -2.44
C TYR A 154 5.10 9.97 -3.23
N ASP A 155 4.16 9.25 -2.64
CA ASP A 155 3.56 8.03 -3.20
C ASP A 155 2.41 8.29 -4.19
N GLN A 156 1.97 9.55 -4.34
CA GLN A 156 0.84 9.95 -5.19
C GLN A 156 1.22 11.01 -6.24
N LEU A 157 2.51 11.30 -6.40
CA LEU A 157 3.01 12.29 -7.36
C LEU A 157 4.00 11.61 -8.32
N CYS A 158 3.96 12.02 -9.59
CA CYS A 158 5.04 11.68 -10.52
C CYS A 158 6.36 12.32 -10.06
N PRO A 159 7.53 11.85 -10.52
CA PRO A 159 8.83 12.33 -10.06
C PRO A 159 8.98 13.85 -10.20
N ALA A 160 8.60 14.42 -11.35
CA ALA A 160 8.68 15.86 -11.58
C ALA A 160 7.82 16.68 -10.60
N CYS A 161 6.57 16.27 -10.35
CA CYS A 161 5.71 16.92 -9.37
C CYS A 161 6.21 16.69 -7.93
N GLY A 162 6.74 15.51 -7.64
CA GLY A 162 7.29 15.15 -6.33
C GLY A 162 8.49 16.02 -5.97
N GLU A 163 9.44 16.15 -6.90
CA GLU A 163 10.66 16.95 -6.74
C GLU A 163 10.30 18.43 -6.51
N PHE A 164 9.45 18.97 -7.38
CA PHE A 164 8.95 20.34 -7.25
C PHE A 164 8.30 20.56 -5.88
N ASN A 165 7.39 19.69 -5.45
CA ASN A 165 6.69 19.86 -4.17
C ASN A 165 7.63 19.66 -2.97
N LEU A 166 8.61 18.77 -3.06
CA LEU A 166 9.60 18.54 -2.02
C LEU A 166 10.45 19.81 -1.82
N ALA A 167 10.97 20.40 -2.90
CA ALA A 167 11.69 21.66 -2.86
C ALA A 167 10.86 22.80 -2.24
N LYS A 168 9.56 22.87 -2.56
CA LYS A 168 8.64 23.88 -1.98
C LYS A 168 8.39 23.71 -0.48
N ARG A 169 8.67 22.53 0.11
CA ARG A 169 8.53 22.34 1.57
C ARG A 169 9.49 23.22 2.35
N THR A 170 10.73 23.34 1.88
CA THR A 170 11.81 24.09 2.53
C THR A 170 11.97 25.51 1.99
N GLU A 171 11.36 25.83 0.84
CA GLU A 171 11.40 27.19 0.29
C GLU A 171 10.86 28.23 1.29
N LEU A 172 11.61 29.32 1.48
CA LEU A 172 11.25 30.44 2.34
C LEU A 172 10.99 31.70 1.49
N ALA A 173 10.28 32.65 2.07
CA ALA A 173 10.03 33.96 1.47
C ALA A 173 10.00 35.01 2.57
N ASP A 174 10.54 36.20 2.34
CA ASP A 174 10.39 37.31 3.29
C ASP A 174 8.95 37.84 3.28
N LEU A 175 8.28 37.71 4.41
CA LEU A 175 6.91 38.15 4.65
C LEU A 175 6.86 39.35 5.62
N SER A 176 7.99 40.01 5.87
CA SER A 176 8.06 41.21 6.70
C SER A 176 7.09 42.29 6.21
N GLY A 177 6.38 42.92 7.14
CA GLY A 177 5.36 43.94 6.85
C GLY A 177 4.04 43.38 6.28
N ARG A 178 3.87 42.06 6.19
CA ARG A 178 2.61 41.43 5.77
C ARG A 178 1.82 40.93 6.99
N VAL A 179 0.50 41.02 6.90
CA VAL A 179 -0.44 40.43 7.87
C VAL A 179 -1.17 39.26 7.21
N ALA A 180 -1.22 38.11 7.88
CA ALA A 180 -1.89 36.91 7.40
C ALA A 180 -2.97 36.46 8.38
N LEU A 181 -4.17 36.17 7.85
CA LEU A 181 -5.24 35.49 8.58
C LEU A 181 -5.19 34.00 8.27
N LEU A 182 -4.97 33.18 9.30
CA LEU A 182 -4.88 31.74 9.20
C LEU A 182 -6.04 31.07 9.92
N THR A 183 -6.94 30.44 9.17
CA THR A 183 -8.03 29.66 9.74
C THR A 183 -7.57 28.23 10.05
N GLY A 184 -7.91 27.72 11.23
CA GLY A 184 -7.56 26.36 11.65
C GLY A 184 -6.08 26.15 11.99
N GLY A 185 -5.37 27.14 12.52
CA GLY A 185 -3.93 27.08 12.77
C GLY A 185 -3.47 26.23 13.98
N ARG A 186 -4.37 25.49 14.63
CA ARG A 186 -4.03 24.77 15.88
C ARG A 186 -3.23 23.48 15.67
N VAL A 187 -3.46 22.77 14.57
CA VAL A 187 -2.89 21.43 14.33
C VAL A 187 -2.56 21.20 12.86
N LYS A 188 -1.76 20.16 12.57
CA LYS A 188 -1.44 19.68 11.22
C LYS A 188 -0.98 20.83 10.31
N ILE A 189 -1.47 20.87 9.07
CA ILE A 189 -1.03 21.83 8.05
C ILE A 189 -1.23 23.29 8.46
N GLY A 190 -2.31 23.60 9.21
CA GLY A 190 -2.55 24.96 9.69
C GLY A 190 -1.42 25.40 10.63
N TYR A 191 -1.13 24.59 11.64
CA TYR A 191 -0.05 24.87 12.59
C TYR A 191 1.31 25.06 11.90
N GLN A 192 1.67 24.14 10.99
CA GLN A 192 2.91 24.23 10.22
C GLN A 192 2.97 25.48 9.34
N ALA A 193 1.88 25.82 8.66
CA ALA A 193 1.81 27.02 7.84
C ALA A 193 1.97 28.28 8.69
N GLY A 194 1.37 28.30 9.89
CA GLY A 194 1.53 29.41 10.82
C GLY A 194 2.97 29.59 11.27
N LEU A 195 3.63 28.51 11.71
CA LEU A 195 5.05 28.58 12.09
C LEU A 195 5.94 29.04 10.93
N LYS A 196 5.71 28.52 9.72
CA LYS A 196 6.44 28.96 8.53
C LYS A 196 6.23 30.45 8.26
N MET A 197 5.00 30.94 8.32
CA MET A 197 4.70 32.37 8.12
C MET A 197 5.35 33.26 9.19
N LEU A 198 5.30 32.85 10.46
CA LEU A 198 5.92 33.58 11.59
C LEU A 198 7.44 33.64 11.44
N ARG A 199 8.09 32.51 11.13
CA ARG A 199 9.53 32.42 10.88
C ARG A 199 9.97 33.20 9.64
N CYS A 200 9.07 33.33 8.65
CA CYS A 200 9.26 34.16 7.47
C CYS A 200 9.02 35.67 7.69
N GLY A 201 8.61 36.12 8.88
CA GLY A 201 8.47 37.56 9.15
C GLY A 201 7.05 38.11 9.27
N ALA A 202 6.02 37.29 9.02
CA ALA A 202 4.64 37.77 8.97
C ALA A 202 4.08 38.12 10.36
N GLN A 203 3.17 39.10 10.40
CA GLN A 203 2.17 39.20 11.47
C GLN A 203 1.06 38.18 11.19
N LEU A 204 0.74 37.34 12.17
CA LEU A 204 -0.15 36.21 11.99
C LEU A 204 -1.32 36.27 12.98
N ILE A 205 -2.53 36.26 12.44
CA ILE A 205 -3.78 36.09 13.21
C ILE A 205 -4.29 34.68 12.95
N VAL A 206 -4.35 33.86 13.98
CA VAL A 206 -4.77 32.47 13.90
C VAL A 206 -6.18 32.32 14.46
N THR A 207 -7.09 31.69 13.72
CA THR A 207 -8.42 31.37 14.24
C THR A 207 -8.58 29.88 14.47
N THR A 208 -9.21 29.52 15.60
CA THR A 208 -9.50 28.13 15.95
C THR A 208 -10.60 28.04 17.00
N ARG A 209 -11.30 26.91 17.04
CA ARG A 209 -12.29 26.63 18.10
C ARG A 209 -11.66 26.28 19.47
N PHE A 210 -10.32 26.18 19.56
CA PHE A 210 -9.60 25.90 20.80
C PHE A 210 -8.40 26.86 20.97
N PRO A 211 -8.63 28.15 21.29
CA PRO A 211 -7.59 29.17 21.30
C PRO A 211 -6.52 28.92 22.38
N ARG A 212 -6.91 28.46 23.58
CA ARG A 212 -5.95 28.16 24.67
C ARG A 212 -4.96 27.04 24.32
N ASP A 213 -5.45 25.96 23.69
CA ASP A 213 -4.61 24.85 23.22
C ASP A 213 -3.68 25.32 22.09
N SER A 214 -4.17 26.17 21.18
CA SER A 214 -3.34 26.74 20.12
C SER A 214 -2.23 27.62 20.70
N ALA A 215 -2.56 28.53 21.63
CA ALA A 215 -1.57 29.38 22.29
C ALA A 215 -0.51 28.57 23.02
N ALA A 216 -0.91 27.54 23.78
CA ALA A 216 0.04 26.66 24.46
C ALA A 216 0.98 25.94 23.48
N ARG A 217 0.50 25.50 22.32
CA ARG A 217 1.32 24.85 21.29
C ARG A 217 2.32 25.80 20.64
N TYR A 218 1.90 27.00 20.25
CA TYR A 218 2.83 27.99 19.70
C TYR A 218 3.87 28.42 20.76
N ALA A 219 3.45 28.61 22.01
CA ALA A 219 4.34 28.98 23.11
C ALA A 219 5.38 27.90 23.48
N ALA A 220 5.13 26.64 23.11
CA ALA A 220 6.03 25.53 23.36
C ALA A 220 7.15 25.38 22.29
N GLU A 221 7.10 26.14 21.20
CA GLU A 221 8.14 26.10 20.18
C GLU A 221 9.44 26.74 20.71
N PRO A 222 10.63 26.16 20.45
CA PRO A 222 11.89 26.64 21.01
C PRO A 222 12.22 28.10 20.66
N ASP A 223 11.82 28.53 19.47
CA ASP A 223 12.04 29.87 18.91
C ASP A 223 10.87 30.83 19.18
N PHE A 224 9.92 30.48 20.06
CA PHE A 224 8.74 31.30 20.35
C PHE A 224 9.09 32.75 20.70
N GLY A 225 10.17 32.96 21.47
CA GLY A 225 10.62 34.30 21.86
C GLY A 225 10.96 35.24 20.69
N GLU A 226 11.29 34.70 19.52
CA GLU A 226 11.70 35.48 18.35
C GLU A 226 10.51 36.12 17.61
N TRP A 227 9.35 35.47 17.63
CA TRP A 227 8.19 35.88 16.82
C TRP A 227 6.88 36.00 17.60
N CYS A 228 6.84 35.70 18.90
CA CYS A 228 5.61 35.74 19.72
C CYS A 228 4.87 37.09 19.65
N HIS A 229 5.61 38.19 19.53
CA HIS A 229 5.06 39.54 19.40
C HIS A 229 4.29 39.79 18.09
N ARG A 230 4.41 38.89 17.10
CA ARG A 230 3.69 38.92 15.82
C ARG A 230 2.51 37.96 15.75
N LEU A 231 2.24 37.18 16.81
CA LEU A 231 1.21 36.17 16.83
C LEU A 231 -0.02 36.62 17.65
N GLU A 232 -1.19 36.53 17.03
CA GLU A 232 -2.51 36.68 17.65
C GLU A 232 -3.31 35.38 17.46
N ILE A 233 -4.06 34.93 18.47
CA ILE A 233 -4.87 33.69 18.46
C ILE A 233 -6.26 33.96 19.01
#